data_AF-A0AAD7ZEK3-F1
#
_entry.id   AF-A0AAD7ZEK3-F1
#
_cell.length_a   1.000
_cell.length_b   1.000
_cell.length_c   1.000
_cell.angle_alpha   90.00
_cell.angle_beta   90.00
_cell.angle_gamma   90.00
#
_symmetry.space_group_name_H-M   'P 1'
#
loop_
_entity.id
_entity.type
_entity.pdbx_description
1 polymer ?
#
loop_
_entity_poly.entity_id
_entity_poly.type
_entity_poly.pdbx_seq_one_letter_code
_entity_poly.pdbx_strand_id
1 'polypeptide(L)'
;IVYTRTWEEAWLDPANWKTEGINIRDPVPHLERIPCTHDRIQFPSGSSFRVRLPEVPVTVGSISLLGQDASPTEWEQALLTDSGELQFVSNDGDFTRTRAVVFTGEECGDEMGCPCAGQPLLEDAVCKYVRQRQGDCYQSTPLCINPVKPVGHCCSICGAYLLLDYSTSELSHLHQLLDSFLRQKQYSKVVGHISRPATVSGGSSKTIQIVLTDTEEYRGDCNDLADAFAEKVKQIHKAGHAIAASTWGSLIVIVFSTFVVVVMAMGFIYFFFVGYHQTGWALPNQSFVFARFENVPSESEEATESRVQVLSGDVRELESPSPDSPLAAAFDNPMFGNTKMEERKSLPPAQPGGQVTHENPVYSELKRREEQQKEEEHPLAPINVEEDGAANLVEVSEMPMKEEISEKISSE
;
A
#
# COMPACT_ATOMS: atom_id res chain seq x y z
N ILE A 1 14.54 23.54 5.00
CA ILE A 1 13.26 23.17 4.33
C ILE A 1 12.28 24.32 4.46
N VAL A 2 11.49 24.62 3.42
CA VAL A 2 10.63 25.81 3.34
C VAL A 2 9.16 25.42 3.21
N TYR A 3 8.28 26.08 3.97
CA TYR A 3 6.84 25.93 3.81
C TYR A 3 6.34 26.74 2.61
N THR A 4 5.49 26.14 1.76
CA THR A 4 5.16 26.72 0.44
C THR A 4 3.72 27.17 0.26
N ARG A 5 2.85 26.95 1.26
CA ARG A 5 1.40 27.19 1.12
C ARG A 5 0.99 28.52 1.74
N THR A 6 -0.02 29.14 1.12
CA THR A 6 -0.59 30.42 1.56
C THR A 6 -1.98 30.27 2.19
N TRP A 7 -2.56 29.07 2.15
CA TRP A 7 -3.84 28.71 2.76
C TRP A 7 -3.66 27.58 3.78
N GLU A 8 -4.73 27.23 4.51
CA GLU A 8 -4.66 26.22 5.56
C GLU A 8 -4.30 24.84 5.02
N GLU A 9 -3.11 24.37 5.37
CA GLU A 9 -2.59 23.09 4.89
C GLU A 9 -1.82 22.33 5.97
N ALA A 10 -1.79 21.01 5.88
CA ALA A 10 -1.21 20.15 6.92
C ALA A 10 0.32 20.20 6.94
N TRP A 11 0.89 20.26 8.14
CA TRP A 11 2.33 20.10 8.37
C TRP A 11 2.83 18.74 7.89
N LEU A 12 2.09 17.67 8.14
CA LEU A 12 2.53 16.30 7.81
C LEU A 12 2.28 15.90 6.35
N ASP A 13 1.86 16.83 5.50
CA ASP A 13 1.70 16.58 4.08
C ASP A 13 3.00 16.95 3.32
N PRO A 14 3.70 15.95 2.75
CA PRO A 14 4.95 16.14 2.02
C PRO A 14 4.90 17.19 0.90
N ALA A 15 3.74 17.40 0.27
CA ALA A 15 3.62 18.33 -0.85
C ALA A 15 3.62 19.80 -0.43
N ASN A 16 3.54 20.10 0.86
CA ASN A 16 3.49 21.47 1.38
C ASN A 16 4.88 22.05 1.67
N TRP A 17 5.90 21.21 1.59
CA TRP A 17 7.28 21.56 1.87
C TRP A 17 8.14 21.50 0.62
N LYS A 18 9.18 22.33 0.62
CA LYS A 18 10.23 22.32 -0.40
C LYS A 18 11.60 22.29 0.27
N THR A 19 12.38 21.28 -0.06
CA THR A 19 13.77 21.17 0.40
C THR A 19 14.69 21.80 -0.64
N GLU A 20 15.65 22.59 -0.18
CA GLU A 20 16.66 23.20 -1.04
C GLU A 20 17.53 22.11 -1.69
N GLY A 21 17.88 22.28 -2.96
CA GLY A 21 18.68 21.30 -3.70
C GLY A 21 17.93 20.03 -4.15
N ILE A 22 16.69 19.82 -3.69
CA ILE A 22 15.86 18.68 -4.09
C ILE A 22 14.86 19.10 -5.15
N ASN A 23 14.82 18.36 -6.26
CA ASN A 23 13.81 18.53 -7.30
C ASN A 23 12.56 17.71 -7.01
N ILE A 24 11.41 18.16 -7.50
CA ILE A 24 10.12 17.47 -7.36
C ILE A 24 10.15 16.04 -7.96
N ARG A 25 11.04 15.81 -8.93
CA ARG A 25 11.21 14.52 -9.61
C ARG A 25 12.15 13.56 -8.88
N ASP A 26 12.86 14.02 -7.85
CA ASP A 26 13.80 13.17 -7.14
C ASP A 26 13.03 12.13 -6.31
N PRO A 27 13.52 10.89 -6.22
CA PRO A 27 12.82 9.80 -5.54
C PRO A 27 13.01 9.85 -4.02
N VAL A 28 12.84 11.05 -3.44
CA VAL A 28 12.98 11.28 -2.00
C VAL A 28 11.83 10.61 -1.26
N PRO A 29 12.08 9.81 -0.21
CA PRO A 29 11.03 9.24 0.61
C PRO A 29 10.07 10.29 1.18
N HIS A 30 8.79 9.93 1.32
CA HIS A 30 7.75 10.84 1.81
C HIS A 30 8.04 11.37 3.22
N LEU A 31 8.62 10.52 4.08
CA LEU A 31 9.06 10.93 5.43
C LEU A 31 10.22 11.91 5.44
N GLU A 32 11.02 12.00 4.37
CA GLU A 32 12.13 12.94 4.25
C GLU A 32 11.74 14.23 3.51
N ARG A 33 10.48 14.32 3.06
CA ARG A 33 9.91 15.53 2.43
C ARG A 33 9.18 16.41 3.44
N ILE A 34 8.99 15.96 4.67
CA ILE A 34 8.53 16.78 5.79
C ILE A 34 9.73 17.18 6.66
N PRO A 35 9.62 18.22 7.49
CA PRO A 35 10.73 18.64 8.34
C PRO A 35 11.22 17.54 9.29
N CYS A 36 12.52 17.28 9.28
CA CYS A 36 13.21 16.30 10.10
C CYS A 36 13.88 16.95 11.34
N THR A 37 14.38 16.09 12.25
CA THR A 37 14.97 16.44 13.55
C THR A 37 16.10 17.46 13.51
N HIS A 38 16.84 17.55 12.40
CA HIS A 38 17.97 18.47 12.22
C HIS A 38 17.70 19.54 11.17
N ASP A 39 16.47 19.62 10.65
CA ASP A 39 16.15 20.59 9.62
C ASP A 39 15.94 21.98 10.21
N ARG A 40 16.44 22.97 9.49
CA ARG A 40 16.01 24.36 9.63
C ARG A 40 14.76 24.61 8.81
N ILE A 41 13.67 24.90 9.49
CA ILE A 41 12.38 25.23 8.89
C ILE A 41 12.36 26.72 8.59
N GLN A 42 11.87 27.08 7.41
CA GLN A 42 11.63 28.46 7.05
C GLN A 42 10.18 28.67 6.68
N PHE A 43 9.52 29.55 7.42
CA PHE A 43 8.24 30.11 7.01
C PHE A 43 8.48 31.38 6.18
N PRO A 44 7.72 31.61 5.10
CA PRO A 44 7.94 32.74 4.22
C PRO A 44 7.65 34.06 4.95
N SER A 45 8.61 34.99 4.92
CA SER A 45 8.50 36.30 5.59
C SER A 45 7.69 37.34 4.81
N GLY A 46 7.48 37.12 3.49
CA GLY A 46 6.79 38.03 2.58
C GLY A 46 5.39 37.60 2.16
N SER A 47 4.84 36.53 2.75
CA SER A 47 3.50 36.03 2.42
C SER A 47 2.78 35.52 3.66
N SER A 48 1.46 35.64 3.69
CA SER A 48 0.64 34.96 4.70
C SER A 48 0.70 33.45 4.48
N PHE A 49 0.73 32.70 5.58
CA PHE A 49 0.61 31.25 5.59
C PHE A 49 -0.30 30.81 6.74
N ARG A 50 -0.86 29.61 6.62
CA ARG A 50 -1.64 28.98 7.67
C ARG A 50 -1.36 27.49 7.66
N VAL A 51 -0.74 26.98 8.70
CA VAL A 51 -0.32 25.59 8.80
C VAL A 51 -1.07 24.88 9.92
N ARG A 52 -1.60 23.71 9.63
CA ARG A 52 -2.15 22.81 10.64
C ARG A 52 -1.01 22.02 11.26
N LEU A 53 -0.79 22.25 12.54
CA LEU A 53 0.26 21.59 13.31
C LEU A 53 0.05 20.06 13.34
N PRO A 54 1.13 19.29 13.49
CA PRO A 54 1.06 17.84 13.42
C PRO A 54 0.27 17.26 14.61
N GLU A 55 -0.57 16.26 14.33
CA GLU A 55 -1.34 15.49 15.33
C GLU A 55 -0.44 14.60 16.22
N VAL A 56 0.79 14.35 15.76
CA VAL A 56 1.83 13.61 16.47
C VAL A 56 3.04 14.51 16.70
N PRO A 57 3.72 14.46 17.86
CA PRO A 57 4.87 15.30 18.12
C PRO A 57 5.99 15.07 17.09
N VAL A 58 6.49 16.15 16.51
CA VAL A 58 7.66 16.14 15.62
C VAL A 58 8.82 16.89 16.26
N THR A 59 10.04 16.53 15.89
CA THR A 59 11.27 17.19 16.35
C THR A 59 11.93 17.87 15.17
N VAL A 60 12.47 19.07 15.40
CA VAL A 60 13.08 19.92 14.37
C VAL A 60 14.31 20.62 14.91
N GLY A 61 15.24 20.97 14.03
CA GLY A 61 16.50 21.63 14.41
C GLY A 61 16.26 23.07 14.85
N SER A 62 15.68 23.85 13.95
CA SER A 62 15.36 25.27 14.19
C SER A 62 14.19 25.73 13.32
N ILE A 63 13.55 26.82 13.70
CA ILE A 63 12.47 27.44 12.94
C ILE A 63 12.80 28.91 12.73
N SER A 64 12.74 29.34 11.48
CA SER A 64 12.84 30.73 11.08
C SER A 64 11.45 31.32 10.85
N LEU A 65 11.10 32.32 11.67
CA LEU A 65 9.89 33.14 11.54
C LEU A 65 10.30 34.53 11.10
N LEU A 66 9.68 35.05 10.04
CA LEU A 66 9.96 36.39 9.51
C LEU A 66 11.45 36.62 9.16
N GLY A 67 12.19 35.54 8.85
CA GLY A 67 13.62 35.59 8.52
C GLY A 67 14.56 35.60 9.73
N GLN A 68 14.04 35.41 10.95
CA GLN A 68 14.84 35.27 12.17
C GLN A 68 14.62 33.89 12.79
N ASP A 69 15.69 33.26 13.25
CA ASP A 69 15.60 31.96 13.93
C ASP A 69 15.05 32.18 15.34
N ALA A 70 13.95 31.49 15.65
CA ALA A 70 13.30 31.56 16.95
C ALA A 70 13.96 30.57 17.92
N SER A 71 14.24 31.03 19.14
CA SER A 71 14.53 30.14 20.26
C SER A 71 13.29 29.31 20.64
N PRO A 72 13.45 28.17 21.35
CA PRO A 72 12.32 27.34 21.77
C PRO A 72 11.25 28.12 22.56
N THR A 73 11.68 29.03 23.43
CA THR A 73 10.78 29.89 24.21
C THR A 73 10.07 30.93 23.35
N GLU A 74 10.76 31.54 22.38
CA GLU A 74 10.14 32.50 21.46
C GLU A 74 9.13 31.82 20.55
N TRP A 75 9.39 30.58 20.12
CA TRP A 75 8.41 29.79 19.38
C TRP A 75 7.16 29.51 20.19
N GLU A 76 7.30 29.01 21.43
CA GLU A 76 6.16 28.74 22.30
C GLU A 76 5.33 30.00 22.53
N GLN A 77 5.99 31.14 22.76
CA GLN A 77 5.32 32.43 22.90
C GLN A 77 4.65 32.89 21.60
N ALA A 78 5.32 32.74 20.45
CA ALA A 78 4.79 33.11 19.15
C ALA A 78 3.50 32.33 18.84
N LEU A 79 3.47 31.04 19.16
CA LEU A 79 2.29 30.18 19.01
C LEU A 79 1.09 30.67 19.82
N LEU A 80 1.30 31.35 20.95
CA LEU A 80 0.24 31.85 21.85
C LEU A 80 -0.24 33.27 21.53
N THR A 81 0.37 33.94 20.54
CA THR A 81 -0.09 35.27 20.08
C THR A 81 -1.31 35.14 19.17
N ASP A 82 -2.15 36.18 19.07
CA ASP A 82 -3.28 36.23 18.13
C ASP A 82 -2.86 35.93 16.69
N SER A 83 -1.68 36.41 16.28
CA SER A 83 -1.12 36.12 14.95
C SER A 83 -0.69 34.66 14.83
N GLY A 84 -0.08 34.10 15.88
CA GLY A 84 0.27 32.69 15.96
C GLY A 84 -0.94 31.78 15.87
N GLU A 85 -2.06 32.12 16.50
CA GLU A 85 -3.32 31.37 16.41
C GLU A 85 -3.90 31.31 15.01
N LEU A 86 -3.76 32.41 14.26
CA LEU A 86 -4.22 32.48 12.88
C LEU A 86 -3.30 31.73 11.92
N GLN A 87 -2.00 31.65 12.21
CA GLN A 87 -0.97 31.02 11.39
C GLN A 87 -0.74 29.54 11.70
N PHE A 88 -0.88 29.13 12.96
CA PHE A 88 -0.55 27.78 13.45
C PHE A 88 -1.79 27.17 14.11
N VAL A 89 -2.60 26.48 13.30
CA VAL A 89 -3.85 25.92 13.77
C VAL A 89 -3.66 24.52 14.36
N SER A 90 -4.38 24.23 15.44
CA SER A 90 -4.45 22.91 16.07
C SER A 90 -5.92 22.55 16.29
N ASN A 91 -6.27 21.28 16.15
CA ASN A 91 -7.63 20.80 16.42
C ASN A 91 -7.89 20.61 17.92
N ASP A 92 -6.84 20.54 18.75
CA ASP A 92 -6.89 20.08 20.14
C ASP A 92 -6.51 21.17 21.17
N GLY A 93 -6.59 22.45 20.80
CA GLY A 93 -6.33 23.61 21.68
C GLY A 93 -4.85 24.03 21.86
N ASP A 94 -4.58 24.92 22.81
CA ASP A 94 -3.29 25.64 22.95
C ASP A 94 -2.16 24.74 23.47
N PHE A 95 -2.47 23.88 24.44
CA PHE A 95 -1.48 23.00 25.06
C PHE A 95 -0.89 21.98 24.08
N THR A 96 -1.73 21.47 23.18
CA THR A 96 -1.31 20.57 22.10
C THR A 96 -0.52 21.34 21.04
N ARG A 97 -0.90 22.61 20.75
CA ARG A 97 -0.18 23.51 19.84
C ARG A 97 1.29 23.66 20.24
N THR A 98 1.57 23.98 21.50
CA THR A 98 2.94 24.19 22.00
C THR A 98 3.80 22.92 22.02
N ARG A 99 3.18 21.74 22.02
CA ARG A 99 3.88 20.44 22.10
C ARG A 99 3.93 19.68 20.78
N ALA A 100 3.25 20.17 19.75
CA ALA A 100 3.22 19.53 18.44
C ALA A 100 4.60 19.53 17.77
N VAL A 101 5.40 20.58 18.01
CA VAL A 101 6.74 20.75 17.43
C VAL A 101 7.75 21.02 18.53
N VAL A 102 8.76 20.16 18.63
CA VAL A 102 9.81 20.21 19.67
C VAL A 102 11.15 20.57 19.04
N PHE A 103 11.89 21.49 19.67
CA PHE A 103 13.21 21.91 19.22
C PHE A 103 14.29 21.01 19.78
N THR A 104 15.22 20.60 18.92
CA THR A 104 16.50 20.05 19.36
C THR A 104 17.55 21.15 19.53
N GLY A 105 17.51 22.19 18.67
CA GLY A 105 18.57 23.20 18.61
C GLY A 105 19.91 22.67 18.08
N GLU A 106 19.90 21.45 17.53
CA GLU A 106 21.10 20.74 17.09
C GLU A 106 21.09 20.55 15.58
N GLU A 107 22.17 20.99 14.93
CA GLU A 107 22.45 20.65 13.53
C GLU A 107 22.97 19.21 13.43
N CYS A 108 22.84 18.60 12.24
CA CYS A 108 23.39 17.28 12.01
C CYS A 108 24.92 17.32 12.00
N GLY A 109 25.54 16.81 13.07
CA GLY A 109 27.00 16.72 13.20
C GLY A 109 27.63 15.44 12.64
N ASP A 110 26.83 14.53 12.07
CA ASP A 110 27.32 13.24 11.55
C ASP A 110 27.67 13.37 10.05
N GLU A 111 28.91 13.04 9.68
CA GLU A 111 29.38 13.03 8.29
C GLU A 111 28.64 12.00 7.41
N MET A 112 28.01 10.98 8.01
CA MET A 112 27.13 10.03 7.31
C MET A 112 25.73 10.58 7.04
N GLY A 113 25.45 11.79 7.49
CA GLY A 113 24.08 12.30 7.57
C GLY A 113 23.30 11.68 8.74
N CYS A 114 22.23 12.37 9.11
CA CYS A 114 21.39 12.01 10.23
C CYS A 114 20.08 11.39 9.71
N PRO A 115 19.57 10.33 10.37
CA PRO A 115 18.29 9.78 9.99
C PRO A 115 17.17 10.76 10.32
N CYS A 116 16.19 10.86 9.43
CA CYS A 116 14.93 11.50 9.79
C CYS A 116 14.18 10.63 10.82
N ALA A 117 13.35 11.25 11.67
CA ALA A 117 12.51 10.50 12.59
C ALA A 117 11.53 9.61 11.80
N GLY A 118 11.52 8.30 12.09
CA GLY A 118 10.61 7.34 11.45
C GLY A 118 9.87 6.50 12.48
N GLN A 119 9.28 7.16 13.47
CA GLN A 119 8.37 6.47 14.38
C GLN A 119 7.15 5.98 13.59
N PRO A 120 6.63 4.77 13.84
CA PRO A 120 5.48 4.24 13.10
C PRO A 120 4.27 5.18 13.07
N LEU A 121 4.00 5.86 14.19
CA LEU A 121 2.91 6.84 14.29
C LEU A 121 3.08 8.03 13.33
N LEU A 122 4.32 8.48 13.11
CA LEU A 122 4.62 9.54 12.16
C LEU A 122 4.46 9.07 10.73
N GLU A 123 4.91 7.85 10.40
CA GLU A 123 4.67 7.24 9.08
C GLU A 123 3.17 7.17 8.77
N ASP A 124 2.36 6.65 9.69
CA ASP A 124 0.92 6.53 9.48
C ASP A 124 0.26 7.90 9.27
N ALA A 125 0.64 8.90 10.09
CA ALA A 125 0.10 10.25 9.99
C ALA A 125 0.48 10.94 8.67
N VAL A 126 1.73 10.79 8.20
CA VAL A 126 2.17 11.32 6.89
C VAL A 126 1.47 10.60 5.75
N CYS A 127 1.39 9.27 5.81
CA CYS A 127 0.81 8.47 4.73
C CYS A 127 -0.70 8.65 4.58
N LYS A 128 -1.41 9.06 5.64
CA LYS A 128 -2.79 9.55 5.55
C LYS A 128 -2.92 10.68 4.52
N TYR A 129 -2.07 11.71 4.60
CA TYR A 129 -2.12 12.85 3.67
C TYR A 129 -1.68 12.48 2.25
N VAL A 130 -0.67 11.63 2.11
CA VAL A 130 -0.22 11.15 0.79
C VAL A 130 -1.35 10.40 0.07
N ARG A 131 -2.02 9.47 0.76
CA ARG A 131 -3.13 8.68 0.20
C ARG A 131 -4.36 9.54 -0.11
N GLN A 132 -4.64 10.57 0.69
CA GLN A 132 -5.73 11.51 0.39
C GLN A 132 -5.52 12.25 -0.94
N ARG A 133 -4.28 12.64 -1.26
CA ARG A 133 -3.98 13.38 -2.50
C ARG A 133 -3.83 12.46 -3.72
N GLN A 134 -3.12 11.35 -3.56
CA GLN A 134 -2.74 10.45 -4.67
C GLN A 134 -3.72 9.29 -4.88
N GLY A 135 -4.79 9.23 -4.09
CA GLY A 135 -5.62 8.04 -3.97
C GLY A 135 -4.95 6.98 -3.10
N ASP A 136 -5.72 5.96 -2.74
CA ASP A 136 -5.17 4.83 -2.00
C ASP A 136 -4.05 4.18 -2.82
N CYS A 137 -2.97 3.76 -2.15
CA CYS A 137 -1.78 3.19 -2.80
C CYS A 137 -2.11 1.98 -3.68
N TYR A 138 -3.23 1.29 -3.40
CA TYR A 138 -3.75 0.21 -4.22
C TYR A 138 -4.35 0.68 -5.55
N GLN A 139 -5.02 1.83 -5.56
CA GLN A 139 -5.67 2.39 -6.75
C GLN A 139 -4.65 3.10 -7.66
N SER A 140 -3.59 3.67 -7.08
CA SER A 140 -2.46 4.30 -7.77
C SER A 140 -1.28 3.36 -7.99
N THR A 141 -1.53 2.04 -8.01
CA THR A 141 -0.47 1.03 -8.16
C THR A 141 0.36 1.33 -9.42
N PRO A 142 1.69 1.45 -9.30
CA PRO A 142 2.53 1.75 -10.44
C PRO A 142 2.42 0.68 -11.54
N LEU A 143 2.43 1.09 -12.81
CA LEU A 143 2.36 0.18 -13.97
C LEU A 143 3.71 -0.55 -14.21
N CYS A 144 4.24 -1.23 -13.21
CA CYS A 144 5.41 -2.11 -13.34
C CYS A 144 5.18 -3.45 -12.64
N ILE A 145 5.90 -4.46 -13.11
CA ILE A 145 5.67 -5.86 -12.75
C ILE A 145 5.94 -6.13 -11.26
N ASN A 146 6.93 -5.45 -10.68
CA ASN A 146 7.33 -5.60 -9.28
C ASN A 146 7.64 -4.23 -8.67
N PRO A 147 6.62 -3.47 -8.22
CA PRO A 147 6.84 -2.19 -7.58
C PRO A 147 7.49 -2.39 -6.21
N VAL A 148 8.35 -1.46 -5.81
CA VAL A 148 9.14 -1.52 -4.58
C VAL A 148 8.71 -0.44 -3.61
N LYS A 149 8.81 -0.66 -2.30
CA LYS A 149 8.52 0.35 -1.27
C LYS A 149 9.80 0.64 -0.48
N PRO A 150 10.59 1.67 -0.85
CA PRO A 150 11.74 2.08 -0.07
C PRO A 150 11.33 2.56 1.33
N VAL A 151 12.24 2.52 2.29
CA VAL A 151 11.98 2.99 3.66
C VAL A 151 11.61 4.47 3.63
N GLY A 152 10.50 4.80 4.32
CA GLY A 152 9.94 6.15 4.35
C GLY A 152 9.04 6.54 3.17
N HIS A 153 8.83 5.66 2.19
CA HIS A 153 7.76 5.85 1.19
C HIS A 153 6.41 5.38 1.73
N CYS A 154 5.32 6.05 1.37
CA CYS A 154 3.97 5.63 1.75
C CYS A 154 3.37 4.58 0.81
N CYS A 155 3.62 4.74 -0.48
CA CYS A 155 3.18 3.83 -1.54
C CYS A 155 4.39 3.21 -2.25
N SER A 156 4.17 2.09 -2.92
CA SER A 156 5.20 1.48 -3.77
C SER A 156 5.44 2.33 -5.02
N ILE A 157 6.65 2.27 -5.56
CA ILE A 157 7.11 3.01 -6.75
C ILE A 157 7.66 2.03 -7.79
N CYS A 158 7.70 2.47 -9.05
CA CYS A 158 8.52 1.80 -10.08
C CYS A 158 9.94 2.33 -10.00
N GLY A 159 10.86 1.47 -9.60
CA GLY A 159 12.25 1.84 -9.38
C GLY A 159 13.03 0.72 -8.73
N ALA A 160 14.21 1.07 -8.27
CA ALA A 160 15.06 0.21 -7.46
C ALA A 160 15.43 0.93 -6.18
N TYR A 161 15.67 0.19 -5.11
CA TYR A 161 16.38 0.73 -3.97
C TYR A 161 17.38 -0.27 -3.40
N LEU A 162 18.45 0.28 -2.83
CA LEU A 162 19.59 -0.46 -2.31
C LEU A 162 19.74 -0.10 -0.83
N LEU A 163 19.92 -1.11 0.02
CA LEU A 163 20.31 -0.92 1.41
C LEU A 163 21.73 -1.41 1.62
N LEU A 164 22.56 -0.55 2.19
CA LEU A 164 24.00 -0.69 2.33
C LEU A 164 24.38 -0.49 3.80
N ASP A 165 25.07 -1.43 4.41
CA ASP A 165 25.76 -1.17 5.68
C ASP A 165 27.10 -0.51 5.36
N TYR A 166 27.27 0.76 5.72
CA TYR A 166 28.41 1.56 5.26
C TYR A 166 29.21 2.18 6.42
N SER A 167 30.46 2.60 6.16
CA SER A 167 31.33 3.26 7.14
C SER A 167 31.45 4.76 6.88
N THR A 168 31.79 5.55 7.90
CA THR A 168 31.60 7.03 7.91
C THR A 168 32.48 7.71 6.87
N SER A 169 33.68 7.18 6.65
CA SER A 169 34.71 7.75 5.77
C SER A 169 34.39 7.66 4.27
N GLU A 170 33.25 7.10 3.88
CA GLU A 170 33.02 6.74 2.48
C GLU A 170 31.73 7.34 1.87
N LEU A 171 30.85 8.02 2.63
CA LEU A 171 29.59 8.54 2.07
C LEU A 171 29.83 9.53 0.91
N SER A 172 30.81 10.42 1.06
CA SER A 172 31.20 11.34 -0.03
C SER A 172 31.66 10.59 -1.28
N HIS A 173 32.38 9.47 -1.11
CA HIS A 173 32.80 8.61 -2.21
C HIS A 173 31.60 7.89 -2.84
N LEU A 174 30.61 7.49 -2.04
CA LEU A 174 29.37 6.89 -2.53
C LEU A 174 28.57 7.86 -3.42
N HIS A 175 28.44 9.13 -2.99
CA HIS A 175 27.83 10.17 -3.81
C HIS A 175 28.58 10.36 -5.14
N GLN A 176 29.91 10.49 -5.09
CA GLN A 176 30.72 10.65 -6.29
C GLN A 176 30.61 9.44 -7.23
N LEU A 177 30.55 8.22 -6.67
CA LEU A 177 30.37 7.01 -7.45
C LEU A 177 28.99 7.01 -8.12
N LEU A 178 27.92 7.29 -7.39
CA LEU A 178 26.57 7.34 -7.96
C LEU A 178 26.46 8.40 -9.05
N ASP A 179 26.99 9.60 -8.80
CA ASP A 179 27.04 10.68 -9.79
C ASP A 179 27.78 10.27 -11.06
N SER A 180 28.86 9.48 -10.93
CA SER A 180 29.61 8.98 -12.08
C SER A 180 28.78 8.01 -12.94
N PHE A 181 27.86 7.24 -12.34
CA PHE A 181 26.91 6.40 -13.06
C PHE A 181 25.81 7.24 -13.71
N LEU A 182 25.19 8.16 -12.97
CA LEU A 182 24.09 9.01 -13.47
C LEU A 182 24.52 9.90 -14.66
N ARG A 183 25.81 10.24 -14.77
CA ARG A 183 26.37 10.98 -15.93
C ARG A 183 26.55 10.14 -17.20
N GLN A 184 26.49 8.81 -17.11
CA GLN A 184 26.63 7.95 -18.29
C GLN A 184 25.39 8.07 -19.17
N LYS A 185 25.59 8.09 -20.50
CA LYS A 185 24.48 8.30 -21.47
C LYS A 185 23.32 7.32 -21.27
N GLN A 186 23.63 6.07 -20.93
CA GLN A 186 22.64 5.02 -20.68
C GLN A 186 21.76 5.27 -19.45
N TYR A 187 22.22 6.07 -18.48
CA TYR A 187 21.48 6.39 -17.25
C TYR A 187 21.08 7.86 -17.16
N SER A 188 21.18 8.59 -18.27
CA SER A 188 20.86 10.03 -18.33
C SER A 188 19.42 10.39 -17.95
N LYS A 189 18.52 9.40 -17.92
CA LYS A 189 17.12 9.53 -17.52
C LYS A 189 16.82 8.94 -16.13
N VAL A 190 17.85 8.50 -15.40
CA VAL A 190 17.70 7.99 -14.03
C VAL A 190 18.01 9.12 -13.06
N VAL A 191 17.22 9.21 -11.99
CA VAL A 191 17.51 10.05 -10.83
C VAL A 191 17.68 9.18 -9.61
N GLY A 192 18.53 9.64 -8.68
CA GLY A 192 18.86 8.92 -7.47
C GLY A 192 18.82 9.81 -6.24
N HIS A 193 18.41 9.23 -5.12
CA HIS A 193 18.43 9.86 -3.81
C HIS A 193 19.18 8.98 -2.82
N ILE A 194 20.15 9.54 -2.11
CA ILE A 194 20.89 8.84 -1.05
C ILE A 194 20.45 9.42 0.28
N SER A 195 20.04 8.57 1.21
CA SER A 195 19.67 8.97 2.57
C SER A 195 20.02 7.93 3.61
N ARG A 196 20.06 8.36 4.86
CA ARG A 196 20.09 7.45 6.01
C ARG A 196 18.65 7.22 6.46
N PRO A 197 18.06 6.04 6.18
CA PRO A 197 16.68 5.80 6.57
C PRO A 197 16.55 5.76 8.09
N ALA A 198 15.35 6.08 8.58
CA ALA A 198 15.02 5.83 9.98
C ALA A 198 15.21 4.33 10.30
N THR A 199 15.79 4.02 11.46
CA THR A 199 16.06 2.64 11.86
C THR A 199 14.76 1.87 11.99
N VAL A 200 14.48 0.98 11.04
CA VAL A 200 13.43 -0.04 11.17
C VAL A 200 13.91 -1.03 12.24
N SER A 201 13.02 -1.49 13.12
CA SER A 201 13.34 -2.45 14.18
C SER A 201 14.22 -3.60 13.66
N GLY A 202 15.47 -3.67 14.14
CA GLY A 202 16.46 -4.70 13.75
C GLY A 202 17.54 -4.26 12.75
N GLY A 203 17.50 -3.04 12.23
CA GLY A 203 18.54 -2.49 11.35
C GLY A 203 19.78 -1.98 12.08
N SER A 204 20.94 -2.01 11.42
CA SER A 204 22.15 -1.38 11.94
C SER A 204 21.99 0.14 11.92
N SER A 205 22.55 0.86 12.89
CA SER A 205 22.53 2.33 12.88
C SER A 205 23.28 2.93 11.69
N LYS A 206 24.01 2.14 10.89
CA LYS A 206 24.89 2.57 9.80
C LYS A 206 24.36 2.20 8.41
N THR A 207 23.06 1.95 8.30
CA THR A 207 22.43 1.62 7.02
C THR A 207 22.26 2.90 6.19
N ILE A 208 22.67 2.87 4.93
CA ILE A 208 22.39 3.88 3.91
C ILE A 208 21.40 3.30 2.90
N GLN A 209 20.43 4.11 2.50
CA GLN A 209 19.46 3.81 1.46
C GLN A 209 19.78 4.62 0.21
N ILE A 210 19.75 3.96 -0.94
CA ILE A 210 19.78 4.63 -2.25
C ILE A 210 18.48 4.28 -2.96
N VAL A 211 17.70 5.28 -3.36
CA VAL A 211 16.48 5.11 -4.14
C VAL A 211 16.72 5.61 -5.56
N LEU A 212 16.33 4.83 -6.56
CA LEU A 212 16.56 5.09 -7.98
C LEU A 212 15.25 4.98 -8.76
N THR A 213 14.97 5.96 -9.61
CA THR A 213 13.78 5.97 -10.48
C THR A 213 14.09 6.53 -11.86
N ASP A 214 13.35 6.08 -12.86
CA ASP A 214 13.35 6.72 -14.18
C ASP A 214 12.55 8.04 -14.12
N THR A 215 13.04 9.10 -14.76
CA THR A 215 12.46 10.46 -14.75
C THR A 215 11.24 10.65 -15.63
N GLU A 216 10.96 9.70 -16.51
CA GLU A 216 9.87 9.70 -17.49
C GLU A 216 9.05 8.41 -17.33
N GLU A 217 8.67 7.77 -18.45
CA GLU A 217 8.13 6.42 -18.41
C GLU A 217 9.16 5.45 -17.84
N TYR A 218 8.67 4.49 -17.06
CA TYR A 218 9.51 3.43 -16.51
C TYR A 218 10.04 2.53 -17.64
N ARG A 219 11.35 2.53 -17.81
CA ARG A 219 12.08 1.74 -18.83
C ARG A 219 12.90 0.63 -18.19
N GLY A 220 13.18 0.76 -16.89
CA GLY A 220 14.00 -0.17 -16.12
C GLY A 220 15.47 0.19 -16.09
N ASP A 221 15.88 1.34 -16.67
CA ASP A 221 17.27 1.83 -16.69
C ASP A 221 17.79 1.99 -15.24
N CYS A 222 16.91 2.39 -14.31
CA CYS A 222 17.21 2.45 -12.88
C CYS A 222 17.59 1.10 -12.24
N ASN A 223 17.03 -0.02 -12.72
CA ASN A 223 17.37 -1.35 -12.20
C ASN A 223 18.72 -1.81 -12.72
N ASP A 224 19.00 -1.57 -14.00
CA ASP A 224 20.31 -1.86 -14.61
C ASP A 224 21.41 -1.06 -13.91
N LEU A 225 21.13 0.21 -13.56
CA LEU A 225 22.04 1.02 -12.75
C LEU A 225 22.21 0.41 -11.36
N ALA A 226 21.11 0.03 -10.70
CA ALA A 226 21.16 -0.57 -9.37
C ALA A 226 22.00 -1.86 -9.35
N ASP A 227 21.90 -2.68 -10.40
CA ASP A 227 22.69 -3.90 -10.56
C ASP A 227 24.17 -3.61 -10.76
N ALA A 228 24.51 -2.72 -11.69
CA ALA A 228 25.88 -2.31 -11.97
C ALA A 228 26.55 -1.60 -10.78
N PHE A 229 25.79 -0.76 -10.09
CA PHE A 229 26.25 -0.10 -8.86
C PHE A 229 26.49 -1.13 -7.76
N ALA A 230 25.62 -2.13 -7.66
CA ALA A 230 25.72 -3.12 -6.59
C ALA A 230 26.94 -4.03 -6.70
N GLU A 231 27.36 -4.37 -7.93
CA GLU A 231 28.59 -5.10 -8.17
C GLU A 231 29.84 -4.35 -7.65
N LYS A 232 29.79 -3.01 -7.62
CA LYS A 232 30.89 -2.17 -7.15
C LYS A 232 30.98 -2.07 -5.63
N VAL A 233 29.86 -2.06 -4.91
CA VAL A 233 29.82 -1.67 -3.47
C VAL A 233 29.83 -2.88 -2.50
N LYS A 234 29.73 -4.13 -2.99
CA LYS A 234 29.95 -5.37 -2.20
C LYS A 234 29.33 -5.39 -0.77
N GLN A 235 28.00 -5.31 -0.66
CA GLN A 235 27.15 -5.82 0.44
C GLN A 235 25.80 -5.10 0.34
N ILE A 236 24.86 -5.68 -0.41
CA ILE A 236 23.61 -5.00 -0.76
C ILE A 236 22.43 -5.93 -0.59
N HIS A 237 21.41 -5.43 0.10
CA HIS A 237 20.06 -5.97 0.00
C HIS A 237 19.36 -5.24 -1.15
N LYS A 238 19.05 -5.97 -2.22
CA LYS A 238 18.30 -5.46 -3.39
C LYS A 238 16.83 -5.78 -3.20
N ALA A 239 15.97 -4.81 -3.47
CA ALA A 239 14.56 -5.05 -3.70
C ALA A 239 14.14 -4.26 -4.94
N GLY A 240 13.49 -4.97 -5.86
CA GLY A 240 13.30 -4.54 -7.25
C GLY A 240 14.01 -5.50 -8.19
N HIS A 241 13.24 -6.31 -8.89
CA HIS A 241 13.70 -6.98 -10.10
C HIS A 241 12.78 -6.50 -11.21
N ALA A 242 13.34 -5.80 -12.19
CA ALA A 242 12.73 -5.84 -13.51
C ALA A 242 12.82 -7.30 -13.97
N ILE A 243 11.67 -7.98 -14.01
CA ILE A 243 11.55 -9.02 -15.02
C ILE A 243 11.73 -8.25 -16.31
N ALA A 244 12.91 -8.40 -16.95
CA ALA A 244 13.26 -7.75 -18.20
C ALA A 244 11.99 -7.64 -19.02
N ALA A 245 11.57 -6.40 -19.34
CA ALA A 245 10.37 -6.13 -20.12
C ALA A 245 10.36 -7.17 -21.23
N SER A 246 9.41 -8.13 -21.17
CA SER A 246 9.56 -9.40 -21.86
C SER A 246 9.85 -9.07 -23.30
N THR A 247 11.12 -9.18 -23.69
CA THR A 247 11.53 -8.77 -25.02
C THR A 247 10.71 -9.66 -25.93
N TRP A 248 10.26 -9.20 -27.09
CA TRP A 248 9.47 -10.05 -27.99
C TRP A 248 10.12 -11.44 -28.21
N GLY A 249 11.45 -11.54 -28.07
CA GLY A 249 12.21 -12.79 -27.97
C GLY A 249 11.84 -13.73 -26.82
N SER A 250 11.51 -13.25 -25.62
CA SER A 250 11.07 -14.08 -24.48
C SER A 250 9.71 -14.72 -24.72
N LEU A 251 8.77 -14.02 -25.37
CA LEU A 251 7.48 -14.60 -25.76
C LEU A 251 7.68 -15.67 -26.84
N ILE A 252 8.56 -15.43 -27.80
CA ILE A 252 8.98 -16.43 -28.79
C ILE A 252 9.56 -17.65 -28.07
N VAL A 253 10.51 -17.49 -27.14
CA VAL A 253 11.10 -18.63 -26.43
C VAL A 253 10.06 -19.43 -25.63
N ILE A 254 9.12 -18.76 -24.95
CA ILE A 254 8.06 -19.45 -24.19
C ILE A 254 7.10 -20.18 -25.13
N VAL A 255 6.66 -19.55 -26.23
CA VAL A 255 5.75 -20.16 -27.21
C VAL A 255 6.44 -21.33 -27.94
N PHE A 256 7.71 -21.18 -28.34
CA PHE A 256 8.45 -22.26 -29.00
C PHE A 256 8.79 -23.39 -28.03
N SER A 257 9.16 -23.08 -26.79
CA SER A 257 9.41 -24.09 -25.74
C SER A 257 8.16 -24.90 -25.45
N THR A 258 7.02 -24.24 -25.23
CA THR A 258 5.74 -24.91 -25.01
C THR A 258 5.32 -25.75 -26.22
N PHE A 259 5.49 -25.24 -27.45
CA PHE A 259 5.22 -26.00 -28.66
C PHE A 259 6.10 -27.26 -28.76
N VAL A 260 7.40 -27.17 -28.49
CA VAL A 260 8.31 -28.32 -28.49
C VAL A 260 7.92 -29.34 -27.43
N VAL A 261 7.56 -28.91 -26.22
CA VAL A 261 7.10 -29.81 -25.15
C VAL A 261 5.81 -30.54 -25.56
N VAL A 262 4.85 -29.84 -26.19
CA VAL A 262 3.62 -30.45 -26.69
C VAL A 262 3.92 -31.45 -27.81
N VAL A 263 4.79 -31.12 -28.76
CA VAL A 263 5.19 -32.05 -29.83
C VAL A 263 5.90 -33.28 -29.28
N MET A 264 6.77 -33.11 -28.29
CA MET A 264 7.45 -34.22 -27.61
C MET A 264 6.46 -35.10 -26.85
N ALA A 265 5.48 -34.51 -26.15
CA ALA A 265 4.42 -35.24 -25.46
C ALA A 265 3.52 -36.00 -26.44
N MET A 266 3.11 -35.38 -27.55
CA MET A 266 2.35 -36.05 -28.60
C MET A 266 3.15 -37.15 -29.29
N GLY A 267 4.44 -36.94 -29.54
CA GLY A 267 5.34 -37.95 -30.10
C GLY A 267 5.53 -39.15 -29.15
N PHE A 268 5.64 -38.88 -27.84
CA PHE A 268 5.70 -39.93 -26.82
C PHE A 268 4.39 -40.73 -26.77
N ILE A 269 3.24 -40.05 -26.74
CA ILE A 269 1.92 -40.70 -26.81
C ILE A 269 1.80 -41.54 -28.08
N TYR A 270 2.18 -41.00 -29.24
CA TYR A 270 2.16 -41.73 -30.51
C TYR A 270 3.07 -42.97 -30.48
N PHE A 271 4.29 -42.85 -29.96
CA PHE A 271 5.21 -43.98 -29.84
C PHE A 271 4.65 -45.09 -28.94
N PHE A 272 4.04 -44.74 -27.81
CA PHE A 272 3.42 -45.71 -26.91
C PHE A 272 2.14 -46.33 -27.47
N PHE A 273 1.30 -45.57 -28.17
CA PHE A 273 0.03 -46.09 -28.70
C PHE A 273 0.18 -46.83 -30.03
N VAL A 274 1.09 -46.40 -30.90
CA VAL A 274 1.25 -46.94 -32.27
C VAL A 274 2.48 -47.82 -32.38
N GLY A 275 3.61 -47.44 -31.77
CA GLY A 275 4.86 -48.20 -31.82
C GLY A 275 4.87 -49.41 -30.87
N TYR A 276 4.29 -49.26 -29.67
CA TYR A 276 4.29 -50.34 -28.66
C TYR A 276 3.18 -51.38 -28.87
N HIS A 277 2.12 -51.04 -29.60
CA HIS A 277 0.99 -51.95 -29.85
C HIS A 277 1.30 -53.07 -30.88
N GLN A 278 2.45 -53.02 -31.59
CA GLN A 278 2.89 -54.15 -32.42
C GLN A 278 3.49 -55.31 -31.61
N THR A 279 3.98 -55.06 -30.40
CA THR A 279 4.39 -56.11 -29.45
C THR A 279 3.25 -56.35 -28.48
N GLY A 280 2.40 -57.32 -28.84
CA GLY A 280 1.08 -57.56 -28.26
C GLY A 280 0.99 -57.48 -26.74
N TRP A 281 0.22 -56.50 -26.27
CA TRP A 281 -0.40 -56.54 -24.95
C TRP A 281 -1.85 -56.95 -25.19
N ALA A 282 -2.11 -58.25 -25.07
CA ALA A 282 -3.47 -58.76 -24.97
C ALA A 282 -4.03 -58.27 -23.63
N LEU A 283 -4.75 -57.15 -23.65
CA LEU A 283 -5.59 -56.78 -22.52
C LEU A 283 -6.61 -57.91 -22.33
N PRO A 284 -6.73 -58.50 -21.13
CA PRO A 284 -7.77 -59.48 -20.87
C PRO A 284 -9.11 -58.81 -21.12
N ASN A 285 -9.91 -59.43 -21.97
CA ASN A 285 -11.21 -58.96 -22.42
C ASN A 285 -12.19 -58.97 -21.24
N GLN A 286 -12.13 -57.94 -20.38
CA GLN A 286 -13.13 -57.73 -19.36
C GLN A 286 -14.34 -57.11 -20.06
N SER A 287 -15.38 -57.92 -20.22
CA SER A 287 -16.70 -57.45 -20.64
C SER A 287 -17.20 -56.42 -19.63
N PHE A 288 -17.20 -55.14 -20.01
CA PHE A 288 -17.88 -54.11 -19.25
C PHE A 288 -19.38 -54.38 -19.36
N VAL A 289 -19.97 -54.94 -18.30
CA VAL A 289 -21.43 -55.03 -18.16
C VAL A 289 -21.90 -53.63 -17.76
N PHE A 290 -22.47 -52.90 -18.71
CA PHE A 290 -23.26 -51.72 -18.38
C PHE A 290 -24.49 -52.20 -17.62
N ALA A 291 -24.56 -51.91 -16.32
CA ALA A 291 -25.80 -52.03 -15.57
C ALA A 291 -26.79 -51.01 -16.17
N ARG A 292 -27.68 -51.49 -17.03
CA ARG A 292 -28.81 -50.71 -17.51
C ARG A 292 -29.82 -50.71 -16.36
N PHE A 293 -29.95 -49.59 -15.67
CA PHE A 293 -31.03 -49.40 -14.70
C PHE A 293 -32.34 -49.34 -15.49
N GLU A 294 -33.05 -50.47 -15.59
CA GLU A 294 -34.45 -50.46 -15.97
C GLU A 294 -35.23 -49.83 -14.82
N ASN A 295 -35.88 -48.70 -15.11
CA ASN A 295 -36.88 -48.11 -14.22
C ASN A 295 -38.06 -49.08 -14.12
N VAL A 296 -38.05 -49.95 -13.11
CA VAL A 296 -39.23 -50.72 -12.71
C VAL A 296 -40.16 -49.74 -11.95
N PRO A 297 -41.42 -49.57 -12.38
CA PRO A 297 -42.37 -48.75 -11.64
C PRO A 297 -42.63 -49.40 -10.28
N SER A 298 -42.68 -48.54 -9.26
CA SER A 298 -42.99 -48.88 -7.88
C SER A 298 -44.37 -49.53 -7.76
N GLU A 299 -44.44 -50.83 -7.47
CA GLU A 299 -45.57 -51.42 -6.77
C GLU A 299 -45.10 -52.50 -5.80
N SER A 300 -45.40 -52.24 -4.53
CA SER A 300 -45.69 -53.19 -3.45
C SER A 300 -44.71 -54.32 -3.12
N GLU A 301 -44.27 -54.27 -1.87
CA GLU A 301 -44.04 -55.38 -0.95
C GLU A 301 -42.68 -56.10 -0.94
N GLU A 302 -42.12 -56.07 0.27
CA GLU A 302 -41.20 -57.04 0.87
C GLU A 302 -39.78 -57.14 0.29
N ALA A 303 -38.90 -56.37 0.95
CA ALA A 303 -37.49 -56.67 1.03
C ALA A 303 -37.28 -58.14 1.45
N THR A 304 -36.79 -58.96 0.52
CA THR A 304 -36.20 -60.25 0.85
C THR A 304 -34.89 -60.46 0.10
N GLU A 305 -33.83 -60.58 0.90
CA GLU A 305 -32.54 -61.24 0.63
C GLU A 305 -31.76 -60.86 -0.63
N SER A 306 -30.74 -60.03 -0.41
CA SER A 306 -29.47 -60.14 -1.09
C SER A 306 -28.85 -61.53 -0.83
N ARG A 307 -28.92 -62.44 -1.80
CA ARG A 307 -28.10 -63.66 -1.82
C ARG A 307 -27.33 -63.77 -3.14
N VAL A 308 -26.21 -63.06 -3.23
CA VAL A 308 -25.21 -63.36 -4.25
C VAL A 308 -24.47 -64.62 -3.80
N GLN A 309 -24.79 -65.75 -4.44
CA GLN A 309 -23.93 -66.94 -4.41
C GLN A 309 -22.65 -66.61 -5.18
N VAL A 310 -21.54 -66.44 -4.45
CA VAL A 310 -20.19 -66.51 -5.04
C VAL A 310 -19.69 -67.94 -4.81
N LEU A 311 -19.58 -68.70 -5.89
CA LEU A 311 -18.95 -70.01 -5.91
C LEU A 311 -17.54 -69.87 -6.50
N SER A 312 -16.59 -70.47 -5.78
CA SER A 312 -15.23 -70.90 -6.18
C SER A 312 -14.07 -69.93 -5.88
N GLY A 313 -13.22 -70.33 -4.92
CA GLY A 313 -11.90 -69.73 -4.69
C GLY A 313 -11.27 -70.12 -3.35
N ASP A 314 -10.82 -71.37 -3.27
CA ASP A 314 -9.82 -71.97 -2.37
C ASP A 314 -9.73 -71.67 -0.86
N VAL A 315 -9.74 -72.80 -0.14
CA VAL A 315 -9.59 -73.00 1.29
C VAL A 315 -8.17 -72.67 1.76
N ARG A 316 -8.05 -71.78 2.75
CA ARG A 316 -6.96 -71.83 3.72
C ARG A 316 -7.49 -71.41 5.09
N GLU A 317 -7.56 -72.40 5.99
CA GLU A 317 -7.76 -72.22 7.42
C GLU A 317 -6.71 -71.26 7.99
N LEU A 318 -7.16 -70.26 8.76
CA LEU A 318 -6.42 -69.78 9.92
C LEU A 318 -7.38 -69.19 10.96
N GLU A 319 -7.05 -69.48 12.22
CA GLU A 319 -7.75 -69.32 13.50
C GLU A 319 -8.59 -68.05 13.73
N SER A 320 -9.69 -68.22 14.49
CA SER A 320 -10.40 -67.13 15.18
C SER A 320 -9.68 -66.72 16.47
N PRO A 321 -9.82 -65.45 16.89
CA PRO A 321 -10.44 -65.25 18.21
C PRO A 321 -11.40 -64.04 18.34
N SER A 322 -12.44 -64.31 19.13
CA SER A 322 -13.24 -63.47 20.05
C SER A 322 -13.87 -62.12 19.63
N PRO A 323 -15.15 -61.89 20.01
CA PRO A 323 -15.87 -60.64 19.83
C PRO A 323 -15.60 -59.71 21.03
N ASP A 324 -15.17 -58.48 20.78
CA ASP A 324 -15.47 -57.29 21.58
C ASP A 324 -14.60 -56.12 21.05
N SER A 325 -15.11 -55.42 20.05
CA SER A 325 -14.69 -54.05 19.72
C SER A 325 -15.78 -53.36 18.91
N PRO A 326 -16.28 -52.18 19.34
CA PRO A 326 -17.31 -51.46 18.62
C PRO A 326 -16.74 -50.89 17.31
N LEU A 327 -17.51 -51.02 16.24
CA LEU A 327 -17.24 -50.42 14.93
C LEU A 327 -16.95 -48.93 15.10
N ALA A 328 -15.70 -48.54 14.83
CA ALA A 328 -15.33 -47.14 14.66
C ALA A 328 -16.05 -46.63 13.41
N ALA A 329 -17.09 -45.82 13.59
CA ALA A 329 -17.64 -44.99 12.54
C ALA A 329 -16.58 -43.96 12.16
N ALA A 330 -15.84 -44.24 11.07
CA ALA A 330 -15.11 -43.19 10.38
C ALA A 330 -16.17 -42.27 9.77
N PHE A 331 -16.05 -40.96 10.03
CA PHE A 331 -16.95 -39.87 9.62
C PHE A 331 -18.04 -39.45 10.62
N ASP A 332 -17.66 -39.21 11.88
CA ASP A 332 -18.36 -38.25 12.74
C ASP A 332 -17.64 -36.89 12.72
N ASN A 333 -18.32 -35.87 12.20
CA ASN A 333 -17.85 -34.48 12.16
C ASN A 333 -18.23 -33.77 13.48
N PRO A 334 -17.26 -33.35 14.31
CA PRO A 334 -17.51 -32.91 15.68
C PRO A 334 -18.16 -31.52 15.82
N MET A 335 -18.53 -30.85 14.73
CA MET A 335 -19.17 -29.52 14.80
C MET A 335 -20.72 -29.53 14.80
N PHE A 336 -21.37 -30.67 14.52
CA PHE A 336 -22.84 -30.72 14.31
C PHE A 336 -23.58 -31.78 15.12
N GLY A 337 -22.93 -32.44 16.09
CA GLY A 337 -23.51 -33.60 16.79
C GLY A 337 -24.61 -33.31 17.81
N ASN A 338 -24.92 -32.05 18.15
CA ASN A 338 -25.82 -31.74 19.26
C ASN A 338 -26.76 -30.57 18.97
N THR A 339 -27.76 -30.79 18.12
CA THR A 339 -29.00 -30.01 18.20
C THR A 339 -30.20 -30.93 18.07
N LYS A 340 -31.02 -30.94 19.13
CA LYS A 340 -32.27 -31.68 19.26
C LYS A 340 -33.19 -31.37 18.09
N MET A 341 -33.75 -32.43 17.51
CA MET A 341 -34.75 -32.36 16.45
C MET A 341 -36.09 -31.89 17.06
N GLU A 342 -36.33 -30.58 17.07
CA GLU A 342 -37.66 -30.02 17.28
C GLU A 342 -38.46 -30.07 15.98
N GLU A 343 -39.41 -31.02 15.98
CA GLU A 343 -40.73 -31.01 15.34
C GLU A 343 -40.97 -29.94 14.25
N ARG A 344 -40.68 -30.29 12.99
CA ARG A 344 -41.07 -29.48 11.83
C ARG A 344 -42.52 -29.80 11.45
N LYS A 345 -43.43 -28.87 11.78
CA LYS A 345 -44.79 -28.79 11.23
C LYS A 345 -44.77 -28.91 9.70
N SER A 346 -45.64 -29.77 9.18
CA SER A 346 -45.92 -29.95 7.76
C SER A 346 -46.59 -28.71 7.16
N LEU A 347 -46.12 -28.28 5.99
CA LEU A 347 -46.79 -27.33 5.10
C LEU A 347 -47.28 -28.07 3.85
N PRO A 348 -48.43 -27.68 3.27
CA PRO A 348 -49.11 -28.43 2.21
C PRO A 348 -48.40 -28.32 0.85
N PRO A 349 -48.69 -29.25 -0.09
CA PRO A 349 -47.98 -29.36 -1.36
C PRO A 349 -48.34 -28.20 -2.31
N ALA A 350 -47.32 -27.59 -2.91
CA ALA A 350 -47.48 -26.58 -3.96
C ALA A 350 -47.73 -27.23 -5.33
N GLN A 351 -48.63 -26.62 -6.09
CA GLN A 351 -49.04 -27.02 -7.45
C GLN A 351 -47.92 -26.82 -8.49
N PRO A 352 -47.96 -27.55 -9.63
CA PRO A 352 -46.88 -27.58 -10.61
C PRO A 352 -46.90 -26.31 -11.49
N GLY A 353 -45.79 -25.57 -11.51
CA GLY A 353 -45.58 -24.51 -12.51
C GLY A 353 -44.87 -23.22 -12.04
N GLY A 354 -44.51 -23.07 -10.77
CA GLY A 354 -43.79 -21.90 -10.27
C GLY A 354 -42.27 -22.10 -10.22
N GLN A 355 -41.51 -21.28 -10.93
CA GLN A 355 -40.05 -21.24 -10.84
C GLN A 355 -39.67 -20.68 -9.46
N VAL A 356 -39.19 -21.54 -8.55
CA VAL A 356 -38.76 -21.14 -7.21
C VAL A 356 -37.34 -20.60 -7.30
N THR A 357 -37.18 -19.28 -7.32
CA THR A 357 -35.89 -18.62 -7.10
C THR A 357 -35.64 -18.55 -5.60
N HIS A 358 -34.62 -19.27 -5.14
CA HIS A 358 -34.15 -19.21 -3.76
C HIS A 358 -33.26 -17.97 -3.61
N GLU A 359 -33.87 -16.81 -3.36
CA GLU A 359 -33.08 -15.60 -3.07
C GLU A 359 -32.42 -15.71 -1.70
N ASN A 360 -31.14 -15.34 -1.65
CA ASN A 360 -30.35 -15.33 -0.43
C ASN A 360 -30.92 -14.26 0.53
N PRO A 361 -31.35 -14.63 1.75
CA PRO A 361 -32.04 -13.72 2.67
C PRO A 361 -31.19 -12.50 3.08
N VAL A 362 -29.87 -12.59 2.97
CA VAL A 362 -28.95 -11.48 3.23
C VAL A 362 -29.07 -10.38 2.17
N TYR A 363 -29.36 -10.73 0.92
CA TYR A 363 -29.44 -9.79 -0.18
C TYR A 363 -30.74 -8.97 -0.15
N SER A 364 -31.84 -9.60 0.26
CA SER A 364 -33.14 -8.93 0.45
C SER A 364 -33.13 -7.92 1.60
N GLU A 365 -32.36 -8.19 2.66
CA GLU A 365 -32.18 -7.27 3.81
C GLU A 365 -31.36 -6.03 3.42
N LEU A 366 -30.26 -6.20 2.65
CA LEU A 366 -29.43 -5.09 2.19
C LEU A 366 -30.20 -4.15 1.25
N LYS A 367 -31.00 -4.72 0.34
CA LYS A 367 -31.78 -3.95 -0.62
C LYS A 367 -32.86 -3.08 0.06
N ARG A 368 -33.48 -3.57 1.14
CA ARG A 368 -34.40 -2.76 1.97
C ARG A 368 -33.70 -1.59 2.66
N ARG A 369 -32.47 -1.77 3.13
CA ARG A 369 -31.71 -0.70 3.79
C ARG A 369 -31.32 0.41 2.81
N GLU A 370 -30.95 0.03 1.58
CA GLU A 370 -30.67 1.00 0.50
C GLU A 370 -31.93 1.76 0.06
N GLU A 371 -33.09 1.11 0.03
CA GLU A 371 -34.36 1.76 -0.28
C GLU A 371 -34.81 2.72 0.83
N GLN A 372 -34.61 2.36 2.11
CA GLN A 372 -34.87 3.24 3.26
C GLN A 372 -33.94 4.47 3.29
N GLN A 373 -32.65 4.31 2.94
CA GLN A 373 -31.73 5.44 2.83
C GLN A 373 -32.08 6.39 1.68
N LYS A 374 -32.67 5.89 0.59
CA LYS A 374 -33.11 6.73 -0.53
C LYS A 374 -34.40 7.51 -0.25
N GLU A 375 -35.26 7.04 0.66
CA GLU A 375 -36.44 7.79 1.09
C GLU A 375 -36.11 8.91 2.09
N GLU A 376 -35.03 8.80 2.86
CA GLU A 376 -34.58 9.87 3.78
C GLU A 376 -33.83 11.01 3.07
N GLU A 377 -33.45 10.83 1.80
CA GLU A 377 -32.58 11.77 1.07
C GLU A 377 -33.31 12.44 -0.13
N HIS A 378 -34.43 13.14 0.13
CA HIS A 378 -34.91 14.20 -0.79
C HIS A 378 -35.52 15.42 -0.07
N PRO A 379 -35.35 16.64 -0.64
CA PRO A 379 -34.94 17.81 0.13
C PRO A 379 -36.05 18.80 0.50
N LEU A 380 -35.71 19.61 1.52
CA LEU A 380 -36.39 20.80 1.98
C LEU A 380 -36.76 21.77 0.85
N ALA A 381 -37.97 22.33 0.96
CA ALA A 381 -38.57 23.29 0.05
C ALA A 381 -37.73 24.57 -0.18
N PRO A 382 -37.84 25.23 -1.35
CA PRO A 382 -37.12 26.47 -1.62
C PRO A 382 -37.71 27.65 -0.83
N ILE A 383 -36.83 28.37 -0.15
CA ILE A 383 -37.10 29.68 0.46
C ILE A 383 -37.09 30.73 -0.66
N ASN A 384 -38.21 31.43 -0.85
CA ASN A 384 -38.27 32.66 -1.64
C ASN A 384 -37.47 33.75 -0.93
N VAL A 385 -36.52 34.36 -1.62
CA VAL A 385 -35.93 35.64 -1.21
C VAL A 385 -36.30 36.67 -2.27
N GLU A 386 -37.16 37.60 -1.87
CA GLU A 386 -37.46 38.84 -2.58
C GLU A 386 -36.19 39.70 -2.71
N GLU A 387 -35.93 40.14 -3.93
CA GLU A 387 -35.05 41.27 -4.22
C GLU A 387 -35.73 42.56 -3.72
N ASP A 388 -35.07 43.27 -2.81
CA ASP A 388 -35.23 44.71 -2.69
C ASP A 388 -33.87 45.35 -2.46
N GLY A 389 -33.50 46.24 -3.39
CA GLY A 389 -32.28 47.02 -3.34
C GLY A 389 -32.41 48.24 -2.43
N ALA A 390 -31.29 48.67 -1.85
CA ALA A 390 -31.03 50.08 -1.60
C ALA A 390 -29.54 50.31 -1.36
N ALA A 391 -29.04 51.36 -2.02
CA ALA A 391 -27.70 51.87 -1.95
C ALA A 391 -27.31 52.33 -0.53
N ASN A 392 -26.01 52.27 -0.23
CA ASN A 392 -25.35 53.38 0.48
C ASN A 392 -23.86 53.43 0.13
N LEU A 393 -23.51 54.51 -0.57
CA LEU A 393 -22.16 55.06 -0.61
C LEU A 393 -21.76 55.45 0.83
N VAL A 394 -20.58 55.02 1.27
CA VAL A 394 -19.86 55.71 2.33
C VAL A 394 -18.48 56.09 1.83
N GLU A 395 -18.30 57.39 1.91
CA GLU A 395 -17.21 58.28 1.55
C GLU A 395 -15.93 57.95 2.35
N VAL A 396 -14.83 57.69 1.64
CA VAL A 396 -13.49 57.56 2.24
C VAL A 396 -12.89 58.95 2.34
N SER A 397 -12.84 59.49 3.56
CA SER A 397 -12.09 60.70 3.89
C SER A 397 -10.62 60.34 4.12
N GLU A 398 -9.76 60.83 3.24
CA GLU A 398 -8.33 61.02 3.50
C GLU A 398 -8.13 62.02 4.64
N MET A 399 -7.14 61.78 5.52
CA MET A 399 -6.35 62.86 6.12
C MET A 399 -4.93 62.39 6.45
N PRO A 400 -3.92 63.27 6.35
CA PRO A 400 -2.51 62.94 6.28
C PRO A 400 -1.84 62.94 7.66
N MET A 401 -0.88 62.03 7.87
CA MET A 401 0.01 62.08 9.04
C MET A 401 1.34 62.75 8.65
N LYS A 402 1.66 63.80 9.41
CA LYS A 402 2.79 64.71 9.25
C LYS A 402 4.13 64.00 9.43
N GLU A 403 5.06 64.31 8.54
CA GLU A 403 6.50 64.29 8.81
C GLU A 403 6.84 65.38 9.83
N GLU A 404 7.62 65.03 10.86
CA GLU A 404 8.38 65.99 11.65
C GLU A 404 9.83 65.50 11.76
N ILE A 405 10.73 66.44 11.46
CA ILE A 405 12.17 66.33 11.23
C ILE A 405 12.93 66.68 12.51
N SER A 406 14.15 66.14 12.67
CA SER A 406 15.28 66.63 13.50
C SER A 406 15.19 66.29 15.00
N GLU A 407 16.24 65.92 15.75
CA GLU A 407 17.68 66.19 15.69
C GLU A 407 18.37 65.29 16.74
N LYS A 408 19.56 64.72 16.48
CA LYS A 408 20.78 64.97 17.29
C LYS A 408 22.00 64.14 16.87
N ILE A 409 23.04 64.91 16.60
CA ILE A 409 24.47 64.58 16.54
C ILE A 409 25.03 64.48 17.97
N SER A 410 25.91 63.50 18.23
CA SER A 410 27.04 63.52 19.19
C SER A 410 27.71 62.14 19.14
N SER A 411 28.81 61.96 18.39
CA SER A 411 30.18 61.96 18.91
C SER A 411 30.39 61.15 20.19
N GLU A 412 30.90 59.92 20.04
CA GLU A 412 32.12 59.39 20.69
C GLU A 412 32.65 58.18 19.89
#